data_AF-A0A949FJE6-F1
#
_entry.id   AF-A0A949FJE6-F1
#
_cell.length_a   1.000
_cell.length_b   1.000
_cell.length_c   1.000
_cell.angle_alpha   90.00
_cell.angle_beta   90.00
_cell.angle_gamma   90.00
#
_symmetry.space_group_name_H-M   'P 1'
#
loop_
_entity.id
_entity.type
_entity.pdbx_description
1 polymer ?
#
loop_
_entity_poly.entity_id
_entity_poly.type
_entity_poly.pdbx_seq_one_letter_code
_entity_poly.pdbx_strand_id
1 'polypeptide(L)'
;MASSYSFSIQIKAIILAVTVCISLYILDNCGGRDPYFRKIEDYLQFITLLYVFTIALLYKDMRLSLKQLAISLISVSTLVYIIKYLVNAKRPNGIGGYSFPSGHTSFAFVVATMIHKRYHLYYAIPAYINGTLVGYLRLFHHKHHLQDVICGAIIAIALTWRIVSRKES
;
A
#
# COMPACT_ATOMS: atom_id res chain seq x y z
N MET A 1 -16.69 -30.25 -9.44
CA MET A 1 -16.58 -28.77 -9.56
C MET A 1 -16.57 -28.04 -8.21
N ALA A 2 -17.33 -28.46 -7.19
CA ALA A 2 -17.32 -27.84 -5.86
C ALA A 2 -15.98 -27.93 -5.08
N SER A 3 -15.21 -29.02 -5.27
CA SER A 3 -13.92 -29.22 -4.56
C SER A 3 -12.82 -28.25 -5.01
N SER A 4 -12.76 -27.92 -6.31
CA SER A 4 -11.82 -26.94 -6.86
C SER A 4 -12.13 -25.51 -6.40
N TYR A 5 -13.41 -25.19 -6.20
CA TYR A 5 -13.88 -23.90 -5.70
C TYR A 5 -13.53 -23.72 -4.21
N SER A 6 -13.78 -24.74 -3.40
CA SER A 6 -13.42 -24.77 -1.97
C SER A 6 -11.91 -24.63 -1.76
N PHE A 7 -11.11 -25.31 -2.58
CA PHE A 7 -9.65 -25.23 -2.54
C PHE A 7 -9.10 -23.83 -2.90
N SER A 8 -9.70 -23.17 -3.90
CA SER A 8 -9.34 -21.78 -4.25
C SER A 8 -9.65 -20.79 -3.13
N ILE A 9 -10.76 -20.99 -2.41
CA ILE A 9 -11.15 -20.15 -1.27
C ILE A 9 -10.21 -20.35 -0.08
N GLN A 10 -9.83 -21.60 0.21
CA GLN A 10 -8.89 -21.91 1.29
C GLN A 10 -7.51 -21.27 1.07
N ILE A 11 -6.96 -21.33 -0.15
CA ILE A 11 -5.67 -20.68 -0.46
C ILE A 11 -5.76 -19.16 -0.31
N LYS A 12 -6.86 -18.55 -0.79
CA LYS A 12 -7.11 -17.10 -0.64
C LYS A 12 -7.21 -16.70 0.83
N ALA A 13 -7.84 -17.51 1.67
CA ALA A 13 -7.97 -17.29 3.11
C ALA A 13 -6.63 -17.45 3.84
N ILE A 14 -5.79 -18.41 3.43
CA ILE A 14 -4.45 -18.61 4.01
C ILE A 14 -3.53 -17.45 3.68
N ILE A 15 -3.49 -16.99 2.42
CA ILE A 15 -2.66 -15.83 2.03
C ILE A 15 -3.10 -14.56 2.76
N LEU A 16 -4.41 -14.37 2.87
CA LEU A 16 -5.02 -13.29 3.66
C LEU A 16 -4.60 -13.37 5.13
N ALA A 17 -4.75 -14.53 5.76
CA ALA A 17 -4.40 -14.75 7.16
C ALA A 17 -2.89 -14.57 7.40
N VAL A 18 -2.03 -15.09 6.52
CA VAL A 18 -0.57 -14.94 6.64
C VAL A 18 -0.16 -13.47 6.50
N THR A 19 -0.73 -12.73 5.55
CA THR A 19 -0.40 -11.30 5.37
C THR A 19 -0.82 -10.48 6.59
N VAL A 20 -2.01 -10.75 7.14
CA VAL A 20 -2.50 -10.09 8.36
C VAL A 20 -1.67 -10.49 9.58
N CYS A 21 -1.36 -11.77 9.77
CA CYS A 21 -0.55 -12.27 10.87
C CYS A 21 0.88 -11.71 10.83
N ILE A 22 1.48 -11.56 9.65
CA ILE A 22 2.81 -10.95 9.51
C ILE A 22 2.75 -9.45 9.87
N SER A 23 1.75 -8.72 9.39
CA SER A 23 1.58 -7.30 9.78
C SER A 23 1.34 -7.14 11.29
N LEU A 24 0.57 -8.03 11.91
CA LEU A 24 0.32 -8.03 13.37
C LEU A 24 1.56 -8.46 14.18
N TYR A 25 2.34 -9.43 13.70
CA TYR A 25 3.59 -9.84 14.34
C TYR A 25 4.63 -8.70 14.33
N ILE A 26 4.69 -7.95 13.23
CA ILE A 26 5.54 -6.76 13.13
C ILE A 26 5.07 -5.68 14.12
N LEU A 27 3.76 -5.56 14.36
CA LEU A 27 3.19 -4.63 15.35
C LEU A 27 3.49 -5.03 16.80
N ASP A 28 3.54 -6.32 17.11
CA ASP A 28 3.84 -6.81 18.47
C ASP A 28 5.33 -6.60 18.84
N ASN A 29 6.20 -6.68 17.83
CA ASN A 29 7.63 -6.35 17.97
C ASN A 29 7.92 -4.85 17.80
N CYS A 30 6.87 -4.04 17.66
CA CYS A 30 6.96 -2.62 17.42
C CYS A 30 7.09 -1.88 18.78
N GLY A 31 8.21 -2.08 19.48
CA GLY A 31 8.43 -1.53 20.82
C GLY A 31 9.88 -1.23 21.15
N GLY A 32 10.54 -0.34 20.41
CA GLY A 32 11.89 0.10 20.76
C GLY A 32 12.43 1.23 19.89
N ARG A 33 13.32 2.08 20.44
CA ARG A 33 14.09 3.11 19.72
C ARG A 33 15.16 2.50 18.79
N ASP A 34 14.91 1.30 18.29
CA ASP A 34 15.87 0.50 17.55
C ASP A 34 15.89 0.95 16.07
N PRO A 35 17.07 1.12 15.43
CA PRO A 35 17.18 1.41 14.00
C PRO A 35 16.32 0.51 13.09
N TYR A 36 16.09 -0.75 13.46
CA TYR A 36 15.24 -1.68 12.70
C TYR A 36 13.77 -1.23 12.64
N PHE A 37 13.26 -0.62 13.71
CA PHE A 37 11.89 -0.14 13.80
C PHE A 37 11.60 0.98 12.78
N ARG A 38 12.59 1.83 12.46
CA ARG A 38 12.46 2.90 11.46
C ARG A 38 12.33 2.42 10.01
N LYS A 39 12.59 1.13 9.74
CA LYS A 39 12.48 0.48 8.42
C LYS A 39 11.20 -0.35 8.26
N ILE A 40 10.39 -0.50 9.31
CA ILE A 40 9.17 -1.30 9.28
C ILE A 40 8.24 -0.87 8.15
N GLU A 41 8.06 0.43 7.95
CA GLU A 41 7.23 0.95 6.85
C GLU A 41 7.68 0.47 5.46
N ASP A 42 8.99 0.31 5.23
CA ASP A 42 9.54 -0.18 3.95
C ASP A 42 9.18 -1.66 3.76
N TYR A 43 9.33 -2.47 4.82
CA TYR A 43 8.93 -3.89 4.79
C TYR A 43 7.43 -4.05 4.52
N LEU A 44 6.57 -3.24 5.15
CA LEU A 44 5.12 -3.29 4.93
C LEU A 44 4.74 -2.95 3.49
N GLN A 45 5.46 -2.03 2.83
CA GLN A 45 5.27 -1.74 1.41
C GLN A 45 5.64 -2.94 0.53
N PHE A 46 6.77 -3.59 0.80
CA PHE A 46 7.17 -4.82 0.10
C PHE A 46 6.14 -5.95 0.29
N ILE A 47 5.62 -6.12 1.50
CA ILE A 47 4.56 -7.09 1.79
C ILE A 47 3.31 -6.80 0.95
N THR A 48 2.90 -5.53 0.86
CA THR A 48 1.73 -5.15 0.05
C THR A 48 1.95 -5.42 -1.45
N LEU A 49 3.16 -5.16 -1.95
CA LEU A 49 3.55 -5.50 -3.32
C LEU A 49 3.50 -7.00 -3.60
N LEU A 50 4.04 -7.81 -2.68
CA LEU A 50 3.98 -9.25 -2.82
C LEU A 50 2.53 -9.74 -2.82
N TYR A 51 1.69 -9.14 -1.97
CA TYR A 51 0.27 -9.46 -1.90
C TYR A 51 -0.47 -9.20 -3.23
N VAL A 52 -0.29 -8.03 -3.87
CA VAL A 52 -0.91 -7.79 -5.19
C VAL A 52 -0.39 -8.75 -6.26
N PHE A 53 0.89 -9.12 -6.22
CA PHE A 53 1.46 -10.11 -7.12
C PHE A 53 0.81 -11.48 -6.94
N THR A 54 0.62 -11.91 -5.69
CA THR A 54 -0.08 -13.16 -5.38
C THR A 54 -1.53 -13.15 -5.87
N ILE A 55 -2.28 -12.05 -5.66
CA ILE A 55 -3.64 -11.93 -6.18
C ILE A 55 -3.64 -12.01 -7.72
N ALA A 56 -2.71 -11.34 -8.39
CA ALA A 56 -2.61 -11.35 -9.85
C ALA A 56 -2.28 -12.74 -10.42
N LEU A 57 -1.48 -13.55 -9.70
CA LEU A 57 -1.24 -14.95 -10.04
C LEU A 57 -2.50 -15.80 -9.87
N LEU A 58 -3.20 -15.65 -8.74
CA LEU A 58 -4.43 -16.41 -8.46
C LEU A 58 -5.53 -16.13 -9.50
N TYR A 59 -5.63 -14.89 -9.98
CA TYR A 59 -6.57 -14.48 -11.01
C TYR A 59 -6.06 -14.73 -12.43
N LYS A 60 -4.85 -15.28 -12.61
CA LYS A 60 -4.23 -15.55 -13.93
C LYS A 60 -4.20 -14.32 -14.86
N ASP A 61 -4.10 -13.12 -14.32
CA ASP A 61 -4.12 -11.86 -15.09
C ASP A 61 -2.88 -10.97 -14.84
N MET A 62 -1.77 -11.62 -14.49
CA MET A 62 -0.50 -10.99 -14.10
C MET A 62 -0.03 -9.88 -15.04
N ARG A 63 -0.06 -10.10 -16.37
CA ARG A 63 0.46 -9.11 -17.34
C ARG A 63 -0.27 -7.78 -17.26
N LEU A 64 -1.61 -7.81 -17.27
CA LEU A 64 -2.40 -6.58 -17.25
C LEU A 64 -2.37 -5.92 -15.88
N SER A 65 -2.44 -6.72 -14.81
CA SER A 65 -2.40 -6.20 -13.44
C SER A 65 -1.07 -5.56 -13.09
N LEU A 66 0.06 -6.16 -13.46
CA LEU A 66 1.37 -5.55 -13.26
C LEU A 66 1.57 -4.30 -14.11
N LYS A 67 1.05 -4.28 -15.36
CA LYS A 67 1.08 -3.07 -16.19
C LYS A 67 0.30 -1.92 -15.55
N GLN A 68 -0.93 -2.17 -15.10
CA GLN A 68 -1.76 -1.16 -14.45
C GLN A 68 -1.17 -0.70 -13.11
N LEU A 69 -0.60 -1.62 -12.33
CA LEU A 69 0.12 -1.31 -11.11
C LEU A 69 1.33 -0.41 -11.39
N ALA A 70 2.17 -0.77 -12.35
CA ALA A 70 3.35 0.00 -12.71
C ALA A 70 2.99 1.41 -13.19
N ILE A 71 2.00 1.55 -14.08
CA ILE A 71 1.52 2.86 -14.53
C ILE A 71 1.00 3.67 -13.34
N SER A 72 0.19 3.07 -12.46
CA SER A 72 -0.34 3.77 -11.29
C SER A 72 0.76 4.23 -10.33
N LEU A 73 1.74 3.38 -10.06
CA LEU A 73 2.88 3.70 -9.20
C LEU A 73 3.74 4.82 -9.79
N ILE A 74 4.04 4.76 -11.08
CA ILE A 74 4.80 5.80 -11.77
C ILE A 74 4.02 7.11 -11.72
N SER A 75 2.75 7.13 -12.15
CA SER A 75 1.94 8.34 -12.20
C SER A 75 1.76 9.00 -10.82
N VAL A 76 1.44 8.22 -9.79
CA VAL A 76 1.27 8.75 -8.42
C VAL A 76 2.61 9.21 -7.85
N SER A 77 3.69 8.44 -8.05
CA SER A 77 5.02 8.84 -7.57
C SER A 77 5.45 10.15 -8.22
N THR A 78 5.35 10.25 -9.54
CA THR A 78 5.67 11.49 -10.27
C THR A 78 4.89 12.67 -9.72
N LEU A 79 3.57 12.54 -9.56
CA LEU A 79 2.74 13.62 -9.02
C LEU A 79 3.14 14.00 -7.59
N VAL A 80 3.34 13.02 -6.72
CA VAL A 80 3.78 13.24 -5.33
C VAL A 80 5.14 13.94 -5.28
N TYR A 81 6.10 13.53 -6.12
CA TYR A 81 7.42 14.17 -6.17
C TYR A 81 7.33 15.60 -6.69
N ILE A 82 6.53 15.87 -7.72
CA ILE A 82 6.28 17.24 -8.20
C ILE A 82 5.75 18.10 -7.06
N ILE A 83 4.68 17.67 -6.37
CA ILE A 83 4.10 18.42 -5.26
C ILE A 83 5.12 18.61 -4.14
N LYS A 84 5.90 17.57 -3.81
CA LYS A 84 6.97 17.66 -2.83
C LYS A 84 7.92 18.79 -3.13
N TYR A 85 8.46 18.84 -4.35
CA TYR A 85 9.41 19.88 -4.75
C TYR A 85 8.79 21.27 -4.74
N LEU A 86 7.52 21.41 -5.14
CA LEU A 86 6.83 22.70 -5.15
C LEU A 86 6.53 23.23 -3.75
N VAL A 87 6.05 22.37 -2.84
CA VAL A 87 5.65 22.78 -1.49
C VAL A 87 6.84 22.88 -0.54
N ASN A 88 7.83 22.00 -0.70
CA ASN A 88 9.03 21.89 0.14
C ASN A 88 8.74 21.98 1.65
N ALA A 89 7.67 21.32 2.11
CA ALA A 89 7.25 21.38 3.50
C ALA A 89 8.30 20.78 4.46
N LYS A 90 8.47 21.41 5.62
CA LYS A 90 9.37 20.93 6.68
C LYS A 90 8.77 19.73 7.43
N ARG A 91 9.62 18.76 7.75
CA ARG A 91 9.22 17.58 8.52
C ARG A 91 9.08 17.89 10.02
N PRO A 92 8.23 17.14 10.76
CA PRO A 92 8.03 17.35 12.19
C PRO A 92 9.32 17.18 13.02
N ASN A 93 10.20 16.26 12.61
CA ASN A 93 11.48 16.02 13.27
C ASN A 93 12.55 17.11 13.01
N GLY A 94 12.25 18.14 12.21
CA GLY A 94 13.19 19.22 11.87
C GLY A 94 14.35 18.82 10.95
N ILE A 95 14.47 17.54 10.59
CA ILE A 95 15.56 17.00 9.76
C ILE A 95 15.07 16.82 8.33
N GLY A 96 15.62 17.64 7.43
CA GLY A 96 15.34 17.61 5.99
C GLY A 96 14.13 18.46 5.56
N GLY A 97 13.70 18.26 4.31
CA GLY A 97 12.54 18.90 3.70
C GLY A 97 11.61 17.88 3.02
N TYR A 98 10.70 18.36 2.19
CA TYR A 98 9.81 17.52 1.38
C TYR A 98 8.92 16.57 2.20
N SER A 99 8.25 17.06 3.25
CA SER A 99 7.27 16.27 4.00
C SER A 99 6.02 16.02 3.15
N PHE A 100 5.38 17.08 2.68
CA PHE A 100 4.09 17.01 1.99
C PHE A 100 4.21 16.60 0.52
N PRO A 101 3.38 15.67 0.00
CA PRO A 101 2.59 14.66 0.72
C PRO A 101 3.41 13.38 1.01
N SER A 102 2.92 12.47 1.84
CA SER A 102 3.65 11.24 2.19
C SER A 102 3.76 10.27 1.01
N GLY A 103 4.97 10.07 0.49
CA GLY A 103 5.24 9.10 -0.58
C GLY A 103 5.03 7.65 -0.14
N HIS A 104 5.40 7.31 1.10
CA HIS A 104 5.23 5.97 1.63
C HIS A 104 3.76 5.55 1.73
N THR A 105 2.94 6.47 2.24
CA THR A 105 1.49 6.30 2.31
C THR A 105 0.90 6.21 0.91
N SER A 106 1.27 7.14 0.02
CA SER A 106 0.77 7.14 -1.36
C SER A 106 1.02 5.81 -2.04
N PHE A 107 2.24 5.27 -1.94
CA PHE A 107 2.61 3.98 -2.51
C PHE A 107 1.73 2.84 -2.00
N ALA A 108 1.56 2.71 -0.68
CA ALA A 108 0.76 1.64 -0.10
C ALA A 108 -0.72 1.72 -0.53
N PHE A 109 -1.27 2.94 -0.62
CA PHE A 109 -2.63 3.18 -1.07
C PHE A 109 -2.82 2.97 -2.59
N VAL A 110 -1.78 3.14 -3.42
CA VAL A 110 -1.82 2.72 -4.83
C VAL A 110 -2.05 1.22 -4.92
N VAL A 111 -1.27 0.43 -4.20
CA VAL A 111 -1.39 -1.03 -4.25
C VAL A 111 -2.76 -1.48 -3.75
N ALA A 112 -3.23 -0.95 -2.61
CA ALA A 112 -4.55 -1.28 -2.07
C ALA A 112 -5.69 -0.91 -3.04
N THR A 113 -5.62 0.29 -3.63
CA THR A 113 -6.64 0.77 -4.57
C THR A 113 -6.61 -0.01 -5.89
N MET A 114 -5.44 -0.43 -6.35
CA MET A 114 -5.31 -1.31 -7.51
C MET A 114 -6.07 -2.62 -7.26
N ILE A 115 -5.84 -3.27 -6.13
CA ILE A 115 -6.52 -4.53 -5.78
C ILE A 115 -8.04 -4.32 -5.71
N HIS A 116 -8.47 -3.22 -5.06
CA HIS A 116 -9.88 -2.88 -4.90
C HIS A 116 -10.57 -2.71 -6.25
N LYS A 117 -9.98 -1.89 -7.13
CA LYS A 117 -10.58 -1.53 -8.41
C LYS A 117 -10.50 -2.66 -9.43
N ARG A 118 -9.39 -3.40 -9.47
CA ARG A 118 -9.17 -4.49 -10.44
C ARG A 118 -9.98 -5.74 -10.08
N TYR A 119 -10.00 -6.11 -8.81
CA TYR A 119 -10.55 -7.39 -8.34
C TYR A 119 -11.83 -7.19 -7.52
N HIS A 120 -11.69 -7.00 -6.21
CA HIS A 120 -12.83 -6.82 -5.30
C HIS A 120 -12.36 -6.17 -4.01
N LEU A 121 -13.25 -5.41 -3.36
CA LEU A 121 -12.98 -4.76 -2.07
C LEU A 121 -12.52 -5.76 -1.00
N TYR A 122 -13.10 -6.96 -0.99
CA TYR A 122 -12.73 -8.03 -0.05
C TYR A 122 -11.22 -8.32 -0.01
N TYR A 123 -10.57 -8.37 -1.17
CA TYR A 123 -9.11 -8.57 -1.24
C TYR A 123 -8.34 -7.30 -0.93
N ALA A 124 -8.96 -6.13 -1.03
CA ALA A 124 -8.29 -4.85 -0.76
C ALA A 124 -8.30 -4.45 0.71
N ILE A 125 -9.26 -4.93 1.51
CA ILE A 125 -9.36 -4.61 2.96
C ILE A 125 -8.02 -4.78 3.69
N PRO A 126 -7.29 -5.89 3.56
CA PRO A 126 -6.01 -6.08 4.25
C PRO A 126 -4.94 -5.12 3.75
N ALA A 127 -4.92 -4.84 2.44
CA ALA A 127 -3.99 -3.89 1.85
C ALA A 127 -4.28 -2.46 2.33
N TYR A 128 -5.54 -2.08 2.53
CA TYR A 128 -5.91 -0.79 3.12
C TYR A 128 -5.57 -0.70 4.61
N ILE A 129 -5.78 -1.77 5.38
CA ILE A 129 -5.33 -1.85 6.78
C ILE A 129 -3.82 -1.65 6.84
N ASN A 130 -3.08 -2.37 6.01
CA ASN A 130 -1.62 -2.26 5.95
C ASN A 130 -1.16 -0.87 5.50
N GLY A 131 -1.82 -0.28 4.50
CA GLY A 131 -1.52 1.09 4.06
C GLY A 131 -1.81 2.15 5.13
N THR A 132 -2.87 1.94 5.92
CA THR A 132 -3.18 2.78 7.09
C THR A 132 -2.10 2.65 8.15
N LEU A 133 -1.63 1.43 8.41
CA LEU A 133 -0.53 1.17 9.34
C LEU A 133 0.76 1.85 8.88
N VAL A 134 1.11 1.76 7.60
CA VAL A 134 2.24 2.51 7.02
C VAL A 134 2.08 3.99 7.30
N GLY A 135 0.90 4.57 7.05
CA GLY A 135 0.60 5.97 7.35
C GLY A 135 0.79 6.31 8.83
N TYR A 136 0.26 5.49 9.73
CA TYR A 136 0.40 5.67 11.18
C TYR A 136 1.87 5.67 11.62
N LEU A 137 2.67 4.72 11.14
CA LEU A 137 4.11 4.65 11.48
C LEU A 137 4.87 5.88 11.00
N ARG A 138 4.46 6.52 9.90
CA ARG A 138 5.06 7.78 9.43
C ARG A 138 4.79 8.95 10.36
N LEU A 139 3.64 8.96 11.04
CA LEU A 139 3.31 9.92 12.09
C LEU A 139 4.09 9.60 13.37
N PHE A 140 4.08 8.32 13.78
CA PHE A 140 4.78 7.84 14.98
C PHE A 140 6.29 8.11 14.92
N HIS A 141 6.91 7.95 13.75
CA HIS A 141 8.32 8.26 13.53
C HIS A 141 8.62 9.76 13.33
N HIS A 142 7.61 10.64 13.48
CA HIS A 142 7.73 12.09 13.24
C HIS A 142 8.30 12.43 11.85
N LYS A 143 8.07 11.57 10.85
CA LYS A 143 8.54 11.77 9.48
C LYS A 143 7.57 12.64 8.67
N HIS A 144 6.28 12.64 9.02
CA HIS A 144 5.21 13.32 8.32
C HIS A 144 4.19 13.90 9.30
N HIS A 145 3.50 14.97 8.88
CA HIS A 145 2.29 15.46 9.54
C HIS A 145 1.07 14.65 9.11
N LEU A 146 -0.01 14.69 9.88
CA LEU A 146 -1.26 14.00 9.57
C LEU A 146 -1.79 14.36 8.17
N GLN A 147 -1.74 15.64 7.82
CA GLN A 147 -2.14 16.14 6.51
C GLN A 147 -1.32 15.53 5.35
N ASP A 148 -0.01 15.31 5.56
CA ASP A 148 0.86 14.73 4.53
C ASP A 148 0.41 13.30 4.21
N VAL A 149 0.03 12.54 5.23
CA VAL A 149 -0.48 11.16 5.13
C VAL A 149 -1.85 11.13 4.46
N ILE A 150 -2.79 11.96 4.92
CA ILE A 150 -4.15 12.02 4.36
C ILE A 150 -4.11 12.43 2.89
N CYS A 151 -3.41 13.50 2.54
CA CYS A 151 -3.30 13.95 1.15
C CYS A 151 -2.62 12.91 0.26
N GLY A 152 -1.58 12.23 0.77
CA GLY A 152 -0.94 11.14 0.04
C GLY A 152 -1.89 9.99 -0.29
N ALA A 153 -2.70 9.57 0.69
CA ALA A 153 -3.73 8.54 0.48
C ALA A 153 -4.79 8.97 -0.54
N ILE A 154 -5.29 10.21 -0.44
CA ILE A 154 -6.30 10.75 -1.36
C ILE A 154 -5.78 10.78 -2.80
N ILE A 155 -4.56 11.33 -3.02
CA ILE A 155 -3.93 11.39 -4.35
C ILE A 155 -3.79 9.99 -4.95
N ALA A 156 -3.29 9.04 -4.15
CA ALA A 156 -3.09 7.68 -4.58
C ALA A 156 -4.41 7.00 -4.97
N ILE A 157 -5.45 7.11 -4.14
CA ILE A 157 -6.77 6.53 -4.42
C ILE A 157 -7.35 7.15 -5.70
N ALA A 158 -7.43 8.47 -5.78
CA ALA A 158 -8.09 9.17 -6.87
C ALA A 158 -7.45 8.86 -8.23
N LEU A 159 -6.11 8.96 -8.31
CA LEU A 159 -5.40 8.74 -9.57
C LEU A 159 -5.39 7.26 -9.98
N THR A 160 -5.15 6.36 -9.02
CA THR A 160 -5.15 4.92 -9.30
C THR A 160 -6.53 4.44 -9.76
N TRP A 161 -7.60 4.96 -9.16
CA TRP A 161 -8.98 4.62 -9.56
C TRP A 161 -9.30 5.00 -11.00
N ARG A 162 -8.64 6.05 -11.53
CA ARG A 162 -8.78 6.47 -12.93
C ARG A 162 -7.95 5.62 -13.88
N ILE A 163 -6.79 5.13 -13.45
CA ILE A 163 -5.88 4.34 -14.29
C ILE A 163 -6.33 2.87 -14.38
N VAL A 164 -6.78 2.30 -13.27
CA VAL A 164 -7.06 0.86 -13.16
C VAL A 164 -8.46 0.55 -13.70
N SER A 165 -8.54 -0.43 -14.60
CA SER A 165 -9.80 -0.97 -15.10
C SER A 165 -10.22 -2.20 -14.30
N ARG A 166 -11.53 -2.40 -14.13
CA ARG A 166 -12.06 -3.63 -13.52
C ARG A 166 -11.70 -4.84 -14.37
N LYS A 167 -11.49 -5.99 -13.72
CA LYS A 167 -11.44 -7.26 -14.43
C LYS A 167 -12.88 -7.65 -14.79
N GLU A 168 -13.16 -7.73 -16.08
CA GLU A 168 -14.39 -8.33 -16.58
C GLU A 168 -14.31 -9.85 -16.37
N SER A 169 -15.39 -10.42 -15.82
CA SER A 169 -15.51 -11.82 -15.42
C SER A 169 -15.64 -12.75 -16.61
#